data_AF-A0A285IYI0-F1
#
_entry.id   AF-A0A285IYI0-F1
#
_cell.length_a   1.000
_cell.length_b   1.000
_cell.length_c   1.000
_cell.angle_alpha   90.00
_cell.angle_beta   90.00
_cell.angle_gamma   90.00
#
_symmetry.space_group_name_H-M   'P 1'
#
loop_
_entity.id
_entity.type
_entity.pdbx_description
1 polymer ?
#
loop_
_entity_poly.entity_id
_entity_poly.type
_entity_poly.pdbx_seq_one_letter_code
_entity_poly.pdbx_strand_id
1 'polypeptide(L)'
;MKRLVILLLFLGTLAGCSDSTASAGGTPAVCESVAAAQNTVSHIRETTVSQTGVTQMRTLLTQLRDELGQVVTDAQAQFKPQADALRTATDQLGTALQGRPADLGAVRAAVNEVRVAGQNLVDALKGTC
;
A
#
# COMPACT_ATOMS: atom_id res chain seq x y z
N MET A 1 31.90 -33.86 -30.18
CA MET A 1 30.48 -33.53 -30.40
C MET A 1 30.25 -32.07 -30.03
N LYS A 2 29.59 -31.28 -30.89
CA LYS A 2 29.13 -29.86 -30.77
C LYS A 2 30.24 -28.80 -30.57
N ARG A 3 30.88 -28.30 -31.64
CA ARG A 3 30.53 -27.14 -32.51
C ARG A 3 30.23 -25.85 -31.72
N LEU A 4 31.21 -24.94 -31.55
CA LEU A 4 31.62 -23.81 -32.43
C LEU A 4 30.59 -22.65 -32.42
N VAL A 5 31.05 -21.41 -32.11
CA VAL A 5 30.83 -20.13 -32.87
C VAL A 5 30.27 -18.91 -32.09
N ILE A 6 31.14 -17.87 -31.98
CA ILE A 6 30.93 -16.39 -32.03
C ILE A 6 30.37 -15.70 -30.75
N LEU A 7 31.06 -14.81 -30.00
CA LEU A 7 31.92 -13.63 -30.27
C LEU A 7 31.16 -12.35 -30.66
N LEU A 8 30.82 -11.50 -29.67
CA LEU A 8 30.41 -10.08 -29.76
C LEU A 8 30.54 -9.49 -28.33
N LEU A 9 31.65 -8.86 -27.90
CA LEU A 9 32.21 -7.56 -28.32
C LEU A 9 31.23 -6.41 -28.01
N PHE A 10 31.41 -5.71 -26.88
CA PHE A 10 31.50 -4.23 -26.81
C PHE A 10 31.88 -3.74 -25.40
N LEU A 11 32.92 -2.90 -25.35
CA LEU A 11 33.40 -2.07 -24.24
C LEU A 11 32.49 -0.83 -24.06
N GLY A 12 32.47 -0.22 -22.88
CA GLY A 12 32.05 1.18 -22.67
C GLY A 12 31.41 1.42 -21.29
N THR A 13 32.16 1.85 -20.27
CA THR A 13 32.43 3.24 -19.85
C THR A 13 31.37 3.89 -18.97
N LEU A 14 31.88 4.54 -17.92
CA LEU A 14 31.19 5.37 -16.94
C LEU A 14 30.41 6.54 -17.57
N ALA A 15 29.43 7.02 -16.79
CA ALA A 15 28.83 8.37 -16.78
C ALA A 15 27.85 8.74 -17.92
N GLY A 16 26.69 9.28 -17.53
CA GLY A 16 25.83 10.03 -18.43
C GLY A 16 24.35 10.02 -18.04
N CYS A 17 23.92 11.08 -17.36
CA CYS A 17 22.54 11.57 -17.49
C CYS A 17 22.19 11.82 -18.96
N SER A 18 20.88 11.74 -19.21
CA SER A 18 20.12 12.27 -20.35
C SER A 18 19.66 11.28 -21.42
N ASP A 19 18.35 11.33 -21.56
CA ASP A 19 17.51 11.04 -22.72
C ASP A 19 17.07 9.60 -23.03
N SER A 20 15.86 9.32 -22.52
CA SER A 20 14.68 9.17 -23.39
C SER A 20 14.79 8.14 -24.52
N THR A 21 14.70 6.85 -24.19
CA THR A 21 13.87 5.93 -25.00
C THR A 21 13.51 4.66 -24.23
N ALA A 22 12.31 4.67 -23.65
CA ALA A 22 11.37 3.56 -23.55
C ALA A 22 11.96 2.14 -23.39
N SER A 23 12.21 1.74 -22.14
CA SER A 23 11.62 0.48 -21.69
C SER A 23 10.29 0.84 -21.03
N ALA A 24 9.20 0.20 -21.45
CA ALA A 24 7.90 0.30 -20.81
C ALA A 24 7.96 -0.32 -19.41
N GLY A 25 8.70 0.32 -18.50
CA GLY A 25 8.72 0.01 -17.08
C GLY A 25 7.50 0.63 -16.44
N GLY A 26 6.32 0.04 -16.69
CA GLY A 26 5.11 0.41 -15.99
C GLY A 26 5.35 0.29 -14.48
N THR A 27 4.90 1.29 -13.72
CA THR A 27 4.91 1.23 -12.26
C THR A 27 4.34 -0.13 -11.84
N PRO A 28 5.02 -0.90 -10.97
CA PRO A 28 4.50 -2.18 -10.50
C PRO A 28 3.05 -2.03 -10.02
N ALA A 29 2.16 -2.97 -10.35
CA ALA A 29 0.74 -2.90 -9.96
C ALA A 29 0.54 -2.68 -8.45
N VAL A 30 1.44 -3.27 -7.65
CA VAL A 30 1.50 -3.05 -6.18
C VAL A 30 1.63 -1.58 -5.80
N CYS A 31 2.34 -0.76 -6.58
CA CYS A 31 2.51 0.65 -6.29
C CYS A 31 1.20 1.43 -6.49
N GLU A 32 0.39 1.06 -7.50
CA GLU A 32 -0.91 1.68 -7.73
C GLU A 32 -1.90 1.30 -6.62
N SER A 33 -1.99 0.01 -6.27
CA SER A 33 -2.89 -0.45 -5.20
C SER A 33 -2.47 0.09 -3.83
N VAL A 34 -1.17 0.23 -3.56
CA VAL A 34 -0.68 0.86 -2.33
C VAL A 34 -0.95 2.36 -2.31
N ALA A 35 -0.82 3.07 -3.43
CA ALA A 35 -1.17 4.48 -3.51
C ALA A 35 -2.66 4.70 -3.24
N ALA A 36 -3.53 3.84 -3.77
CA ALA A 36 -4.96 3.87 -3.46
C ALA A 36 -5.23 3.65 -1.96
N ALA A 37 -4.65 2.60 -1.37
CA ALA A 37 -4.77 2.32 0.06
C ALA A 37 -4.30 3.48 0.94
N GLN A 38 -3.18 4.11 0.60
CA GLN A 38 -2.66 5.28 1.31
C GLN A 38 -3.60 6.49 1.24
N ASN A 39 -4.21 6.72 0.08
CA ASN A 39 -5.15 7.80 -0.09
C ASN A 39 -6.38 7.59 0.82
N THR A 40 -6.91 6.37 0.86
CA THR A 40 -8.03 6.01 1.74
C THR A 40 -7.66 6.14 3.22
N VAL A 41 -6.46 5.70 3.65
CA VAL A 41 -5.96 5.92 5.01
C VAL A 41 -5.90 7.42 5.35
N SER A 42 -5.50 8.27 4.40
CA SER A 42 -5.49 9.72 4.61
C SER A 42 -6.89 10.31 4.75
N HIS A 43 -7.86 9.84 3.96
CA HIS A 43 -9.26 10.23 4.11
C HIS A 43 -9.85 9.77 5.46
N ILE A 44 -9.48 8.58 5.96
CA ILE A 44 -9.89 8.11 7.29
C ILE A 44 -9.39 9.06 8.38
N ARG A 45 -8.14 9.53 8.28
CA ARG A 45 -7.55 10.51 9.21
C ARG A 45 -8.29 11.84 9.20
N GLU A 46 -8.65 12.33 8.02
CA GLU A 46 -9.30 13.63 7.84
C GLU A 46 -10.78 13.59 8.23
N THR A 47 -11.37 12.40 8.31
CA THR A 47 -12.75 12.24 8.73
C THR A 47 -12.89 12.58 10.21
N THR A 48 -13.64 13.64 10.50
CA THR A 48 -13.92 14.06 11.88
C THR A 48 -14.79 13.03 12.58
N VAL A 49 -14.40 12.62 13.79
CA VAL A 49 -15.17 11.68 14.62
C VAL A 49 -16.47 12.34 15.10
N SER A 50 -17.52 12.22 14.29
CA SER A 50 -18.89 12.70 14.52
C SER A 50 -19.88 11.62 14.10
N GLN A 51 -21.19 11.78 14.35
CA GLN A 51 -22.19 10.78 13.97
C GLN A 51 -22.22 10.55 12.43
N THR A 52 -22.08 11.63 11.64
CA THR A 52 -21.89 11.56 10.18
C THR A 52 -20.54 10.98 9.82
N GLY A 53 -19.49 11.37 10.55
CA GLY A 53 -18.13 10.88 10.34
C GLY A 53 -17.97 9.38 10.56
N VAL A 54 -18.67 8.79 11.53
CA VAL A 54 -18.65 7.33 11.77
C VAL A 54 -19.20 6.56 10.56
N THR A 55 -20.26 7.06 9.92
CA THR A 55 -20.79 6.46 8.69
C THR A 55 -19.76 6.55 7.56
N GLN A 56 -19.13 7.70 7.38
CA GLN A 56 -18.09 7.90 6.37
C GLN A 56 -16.85 7.03 6.63
N MET A 57 -16.41 6.90 7.89
CA MET A 57 -15.32 6.01 8.29
C MET A 57 -15.63 4.55 7.95
N ARG A 58 -16.89 4.09 8.12
CA ARG A 58 -17.28 2.73 7.71
C ARG A 58 -17.15 2.52 6.21
N THR A 59 -17.56 3.49 5.40
CA THR A 59 -17.39 3.43 3.94
C THR A 59 -15.92 3.38 3.56
N LEU A 60 -15.10 4.28 4.12
CA LEU A 60 -13.67 4.33 3.85
C LEU A 60 -12.95 3.06 4.32
N LEU A 61 -13.38 2.44 5.42
CA LEU A 61 -12.86 1.15 5.87
C LEU A 61 -13.17 0.01 4.90
N THR A 62 -14.37 -0.02 4.34
CA THR A 62 -14.72 -1.02 3.32
C THR A 62 -13.84 -0.83 2.09
N GLN A 63 -13.71 0.40 1.62
CA GLN A 63 -12.83 0.74 0.51
C GLN A 63 -11.37 0.32 0.79
N LEU A 64 -10.86 0.64 1.99
CA LEU A 64 -9.50 0.25 2.39
C LEU A 64 -9.34 -1.27 2.38
N ARG A 65 -10.32 -2.04 2.87
CA ARG A 65 -10.25 -3.52 2.83
C ARG A 65 -10.17 -4.06 1.40
N ASP A 66 -10.93 -3.47 0.48
CA ASP A 66 -10.92 -3.87 -0.93
C ASP A 66 -9.56 -3.56 -1.56
N GLU A 67 -9.04 -2.36 -1.34
CA GLU A 67 -7.70 -1.93 -1.80
C GLU A 67 -6.61 -2.81 -1.22
N LEU A 68 -6.68 -3.19 0.07
CA LEU A 68 -5.74 -4.14 0.68
C LEU A 68 -5.81 -5.53 0.07
N GLY A 69 -7.01 -5.97 -0.35
CA GLY A 69 -7.18 -7.19 -1.12
C GLY A 69 -6.40 -7.14 -2.44
N GLN A 70 -6.43 -5.99 -3.11
CA GLN A 70 -5.63 -5.76 -4.32
C GLN A 70 -4.13 -5.73 -4.01
N VAL A 71 -3.70 -5.03 -2.96
CA VAL A 71 -2.29 -5.02 -2.54
C VAL A 71 -1.80 -6.45 -2.29
N VAL A 72 -2.54 -7.29 -1.57
CA VAL A 72 -2.13 -8.69 -1.34
C VAL A 72 -2.05 -9.48 -2.65
N THR A 73 -2.97 -9.21 -3.58
CA THR A 73 -2.99 -9.88 -4.89
C THR A 73 -1.80 -9.46 -5.76
N ASP A 74 -1.48 -8.17 -5.80
CA ASP A 74 -0.45 -7.59 -6.66
C ASP A 74 0.96 -7.75 -6.08
N ALA A 75 1.10 -7.61 -4.75
CA ALA A 75 2.37 -7.60 -4.04
C ALA A 75 2.91 -9.02 -3.74
N GLN A 76 2.09 -10.04 -3.95
CA GLN A 76 2.40 -11.46 -3.71
C GLN A 76 3.00 -11.68 -2.30
N ALA A 77 3.89 -12.67 -2.14
CA ALA A 77 4.43 -13.06 -0.83
C ALA A 77 5.38 -12.03 -0.19
N GLN A 78 5.98 -11.12 -0.99
CA GLN A 78 7.03 -10.20 -0.52
C GLN A 78 6.53 -9.16 0.49
N PHE A 79 5.29 -8.70 0.34
CA PHE A 79 4.69 -7.65 1.20
C PHE A 79 3.52 -8.15 2.04
N LYS A 80 3.30 -9.47 2.06
CA LYS A 80 2.26 -10.12 2.85
C LYS A 80 2.29 -9.71 4.34
N PRO A 81 3.42 -9.66 5.06
CA PRO A 81 3.39 -9.31 6.48
C PRO A 81 2.93 -7.87 6.72
N GLN A 82 3.31 -6.91 5.86
CA GLN A 82 2.87 -5.52 5.96
C GLN A 82 1.38 -5.39 5.61
N ALA A 83 0.91 -6.09 4.58
CA ALA A 83 -0.50 -6.09 4.20
C ALA A 83 -1.39 -6.75 5.26
N ASP A 84 -0.94 -7.85 5.87
CA ASP A 84 -1.64 -8.53 6.97
C ASP A 84 -1.70 -7.64 8.23
N ALA A 85 -0.64 -6.91 8.54
CA ALA A 85 -0.63 -5.94 9.66
C ALA A 85 -1.64 -4.80 9.43
N LEU A 86 -1.69 -4.26 8.21
CA LEU A 86 -2.63 -3.20 7.85
C LEU A 86 -4.08 -3.70 7.84
N ARG A 87 -4.32 -4.92 7.37
CA ARG A 87 -5.62 -5.59 7.46
C ARG A 87 -6.06 -5.75 8.92
N THR A 88 -5.16 -6.23 9.78
CA THR A 88 -5.43 -6.39 11.23
C THR A 88 -5.81 -5.06 11.88
N ALA A 89 -5.07 -3.99 11.61
CA ALA A 89 -5.39 -2.66 12.12
C ALA A 89 -6.75 -2.14 11.60
N THR A 90 -7.05 -2.40 10.32
CA THR A 90 -8.33 -2.04 9.69
C THR A 90 -9.50 -2.79 10.33
N ASP A 91 -9.30 -4.05 10.69
CA ASP A 91 -10.30 -4.86 11.40
C ASP A 91 -10.52 -4.39 12.83
N GLN A 92 -9.46 -4.05 13.56
CA GLN A 92 -9.57 -3.43 14.88
C GLN A 92 -10.35 -2.11 14.85
N LEU A 93 -10.11 -1.27 13.83
CA LEU A 93 -10.89 -0.04 13.63
C LEU A 93 -12.36 -0.36 13.32
N GLY A 94 -12.61 -1.39 12.51
CA GLY A 94 -13.97 -1.91 12.29
C GLY A 94 -14.68 -2.31 13.59
N THR A 95 -14.00 -3.05 14.47
CA THR A 95 -14.53 -3.43 15.78
C THR A 95 -14.79 -2.22 16.67
N ALA A 96 -13.87 -1.25 16.71
CA ALA A 96 -14.05 -0.02 17.49
C ALA A 96 -15.30 0.78 17.06
N LEU A 97 -15.62 0.78 15.77
CA LEU A 97 -16.83 1.44 15.23
C LEU A 97 -18.13 0.64 15.43
N GLN A 98 -18.06 -0.62 15.86
CA GLN A 98 -19.25 -1.45 16.16
C GLN A 98 -19.78 -1.23 17.59
N GLY A 99 -18.95 -0.75 18.52
CA GLY A 99 -19.38 -0.41 19.87
C GLY A 99 -20.51 0.63 19.87
N ARG A 100 -21.51 0.45 20.74
CA ARG A 100 -22.63 1.40 20.91
C ARG A 100 -22.78 1.82 22.39
N PRO A 101 -22.60 3.12 22.73
CA PRO A 101 -22.03 4.17 21.86
C PRO A 101 -20.57 3.83 21.50
N ALA A 102 -20.09 4.31 20.35
CA ALA A 102 -18.71 4.06 19.93
C ALA A 102 -17.76 4.71 20.94
N ASP A 103 -16.78 3.96 21.42
CA ASP A 103 -15.70 4.50 22.25
C ASP A 103 -14.77 5.31 21.34
N LEU A 104 -14.90 6.63 21.42
CA LEU A 104 -14.12 7.56 20.59
C LEU A 104 -12.62 7.53 20.90
N GLY A 105 -12.23 7.05 22.09
CA GLY A 105 -10.84 6.79 22.44
C GLY A 105 -10.31 5.57 21.69
N ALA A 106 -11.07 4.47 21.72
CA ALA A 106 -10.75 3.25 20.98
C ALA A 106 -10.70 3.48 19.45
N VAL A 107 -11.65 4.25 18.92
CA VAL A 107 -11.67 4.62 17.48
C VAL A 107 -10.42 5.41 17.11
N ARG A 108 -10.02 6.42 17.91
CA ARG A 108 -8.80 7.19 17.65
C ARG A 108 -7.53 6.35 17.73
N ALA A 109 -7.44 5.46 18.71
CA ALA A 109 -6.32 4.52 18.82
C ALA A 109 -6.25 3.61 17.59
N ALA A 110 -7.36 3.04 17.16
CA ALA A 110 -7.40 2.17 15.99
C ALA A 110 -7.10 2.91 14.67
N VAL A 111 -7.53 4.17 14.50
CA VAL A 111 -7.10 5.01 13.36
C VAL A 111 -5.59 5.22 13.37
N ASN A 112 -5.00 5.42 14.55
CA ASN A 112 -3.55 5.58 14.68
C ASN A 112 -2.79 4.31 14.28
N GLU A 113 -3.29 3.13 14.67
CA GLU A 113 -2.72 1.82 14.25
C GLU A 113 -2.80 1.62 12.73
N VAL A 114 -3.95 1.93 12.11
CA VAL A 114 -4.12 1.88 10.65
C VAL A 114 -3.10 2.78 9.96
N ARG A 115 -2.85 3.98 10.49
CA ARG A 115 -1.85 4.90 9.94
C ARG A 115 -0.44 4.34 10.02
N VAL A 116 -0.03 3.82 11.18
CA VAL A 116 1.31 3.25 11.38
C VAL A 116 1.53 2.05 10.47
N ALA A 117 0.55 1.15 10.39
CA ALA A 117 0.63 0.00 9.49
C ALA A 117 0.67 0.42 8.01
N GLY A 118 -0.10 1.45 7.64
CA GLY A 118 -0.05 2.09 6.32
C GLY A 118 1.35 2.60 6.00
N GLN A 119 1.94 3.40 6.88
CA GLN A 119 3.29 3.95 6.71
C GLN A 119 4.35 2.85 6.59
N ASN A 120 4.27 1.80 7.41
CA ASN A 120 5.19 0.66 7.32
C ASN A 120 5.10 -0.07 5.97
N LEU A 121 3.90 -0.18 5.40
CA LEU A 121 3.71 -0.74 4.05
C LEU A 121 4.38 0.14 2.99
N VAL A 122 4.21 1.47 3.06
CA VAL A 122 4.90 2.41 2.14
C VAL A 122 6.40 2.31 2.26
N ASP A 123 6.91 2.30 3.49
CA ASP A 123 8.35 2.25 3.76
C ASP A 123 8.98 0.96 3.22
N ALA A 124 8.28 -0.17 3.34
CA ALA A 124 8.70 -1.42 2.72
C ALA A 124 8.77 -1.32 1.18
N LEU A 125 7.91 -0.50 0.58
CA LEU A 125 7.79 -0.34 -0.86
C LEU A 125 8.70 0.71 -1.47
N LYS A 126 9.35 1.59 -0.68
CA LYS A 126 10.24 2.67 -1.16
C LYS A 126 11.44 2.24 -2.03
N GLY A 127 11.70 0.93 -2.14
CA GLY A 127 12.71 0.37 -3.05
C GLY A 127 12.13 -0.36 -4.26
N THR A 128 10.80 -0.41 -4.36
CA THR A 128 10.02 -1.09 -5.42
C THR A 128 9.21 -0.07 -6.21
N CYS A 129 8.67 0.91 -5.49
CA CYS A 129 8.09 2.17 -5.91
C CYS A 129 9.03 3.28 -5.41
#